data_AF-A0A7X7JSX4-F1
#
_entry.id   AF-A0A7X7JSX4-F1
#
_cell.length_a   1.000
_cell.length_b   1.000
_cell.length_c   1.000
_cell.angle_alpha   90.00
_cell.angle_beta   90.00
_cell.angle_gamma   90.00
#
_symmetry.space_group_name_H-M   'P 1'
#
loop_
_entity.id
_entity.type
_entity.pdbx_description
1 polymer ?
#
loop_
_entity_poly.entity_id
_entity_poly.type
_entity_poly.pdbx_seq_one_letter_code
_entity_poly.pdbx_strand_id
1 'polypeptide(L)'
;MTDQQHWPSPPVDPVVPSVGPEHDTEPEARAREESLGELFSSFTDNASSLFRQEVQLAKAEATASVKQALAGVGMFVGAALGALLLLIFASTALMWALAEAMHLGWAALIVAVIWGVVAAILAVVGKSRLQEMQGLEQTQETLQEIPPTLNPKKETP
;
A
#
# COMPACT_ATOMS: atom_id res chain seq x y z
N MET A 1 21.35 -52.61 -26.57
CA MET A 1 20.93 -53.95 -26.13
C MET A 1 21.24 -54.04 -24.65
N THR A 2 20.20 -53.93 -23.83
CA THR A 2 20.05 -54.13 -22.37
C THR A 2 19.14 -53.03 -21.85
N ASP A 3 18.11 -53.23 -21.05
CA ASP A 3 17.31 -54.40 -20.69
C ASP A 3 16.02 -53.78 -20.14
N GLN A 4 14.87 -54.09 -20.74
CA GLN A 4 13.57 -53.51 -20.36
C GLN A 4 13.13 -54.20 -19.06
N GLN A 5 13.36 -53.53 -17.92
CA GLN A 5 12.86 -53.95 -16.60
C GLN A 5 11.33 -53.91 -16.58
N HIS A 6 10.75 -55.04 -16.99
CA HIS A 6 9.35 -55.40 -16.80
C HIS A 6 9.10 -55.62 -15.30
N TRP A 7 8.54 -54.61 -14.64
CA TRP A 7 8.05 -54.73 -13.27
C TRP A 7 6.75 -55.54 -13.26
N PRO A 8 6.66 -56.70 -12.57
CA PRO A 8 5.41 -57.41 -12.40
C PRO A 8 4.49 -56.57 -11.48
N SER A 9 3.29 -56.25 -11.96
CA SER A 9 2.28 -55.59 -11.15
C SER A 9 1.98 -56.46 -9.92
N PRO A 10 2.01 -55.92 -8.69
CA PRO A 10 1.55 -56.67 -7.53
C PRO A 10 0.08 -57.07 -7.73
N PRO A 11 -0.38 -58.21 -7.18
CA PRO A 11 -1.79 -58.54 -7.15
C PRO A 11 -2.55 -57.38 -6.51
N VAL A 12 -3.45 -56.77 -7.29
CA VAL A 12 -4.40 -55.81 -6.74
C VAL A 12 -5.44 -56.67 -6.03
N ASP A 13 -5.21 -56.91 -4.75
CA ASP A 13 -6.29 -57.40 -3.90
C ASP A 13 -7.42 -56.38 -4.01
N PRO A 14 -8.65 -56.78 -4.35
CA PRO A 14 -9.77 -55.87 -4.26
C PRO A 14 -9.79 -55.40 -2.81
N VAL A 15 -9.58 -54.10 -2.59
CA VAL A 15 -9.87 -53.48 -1.31
C VAL A 15 -11.38 -53.62 -1.15
N VAL A 16 -11.80 -54.76 -0.61
CA VAL A 16 -13.17 -54.95 -0.15
C VAL A 16 -13.26 -54.04 1.05
N PRO A 17 -14.04 -52.94 1.01
CA PRO A 17 -14.26 -52.15 2.21
C PRO A 17 -14.90 -53.10 3.23
N SER A 18 -14.12 -53.52 4.22
CA SER A 18 -14.63 -54.24 5.37
C SER A 18 -15.50 -53.23 6.11
N VAL A 19 -16.80 -53.25 5.83
CA VAL A 19 -17.82 -52.55 6.60
C VAL A 19 -17.82 -53.19 7.99
N GLY A 20 -16.91 -52.73 8.85
CA GLY A 20 -17.04 -52.90 10.29
C GLY A 20 -18.30 -52.16 10.77
N PRO A 21 -18.79 -52.42 11.99
CA PRO A 21 -19.91 -51.66 12.55
C PRO A 21 -19.63 -50.18 12.34
N GLU A 22 -20.54 -49.51 11.64
CA GLU A 22 -20.40 -48.16 11.13
C GLU A 22 -19.92 -47.24 12.26
N HIS A 23 -18.64 -46.86 12.24
CA HIS A 23 -18.24 -45.64 12.89
C HIS A 23 -18.76 -44.54 11.98
N ASP A 24 -20.00 -44.12 12.22
CA ASP A 24 -20.51 -42.85 11.72
C ASP A 24 -19.36 -41.84 11.87
N THR A 25 -18.91 -41.27 10.75
CA THR A 25 -17.93 -40.20 10.84
C THR A 25 -18.53 -39.12 11.76
N GLU A 26 -17.77 -38.52 12.66
CA GLU A 26 -18.26 -37.43 13.54
C GLU A 26 -19.27 -36.47 12.86
N PRO A 27 -19.09 -36.05 11.59
CA PRO A 27 -20.09 -35.26 10.86
C PRO A 27 -21.42 -35.99 10.58
N GLU A 28 -21.45 -37.28 10.30
CA GLU A 28 -22.70 -38.06 10.12
C GLU A 28 -23.45 -38.30 11.42
N ALA A 29 -22.73 -38.55 12.53
CA ALA A 29 -23.33 -38.65 13.85
C ALA A 29 -23.95 -37.29 14.29
N ARG A 30 -23.22 -36.18 14.11
CA ARG A 30 -23.74 -34.82 14.36
C ARG A 30 -24.92 -34.48 13.45
N ALA A 31 -24.89 -34.84 12.17
CA ALA A 31 -26.00 -34.58 11.24
C ALA A 31 -27.28 -35.39 11.55
N ARG A 32 -27.16 -36.52 12.27
CA ARG A 32 -28.28 -37.34 12.74
C ARG A 32 -28.88 -36.80 14.05
N GLU A 33 -28.09 -36.10 14.86
CA GLU A 33 -28.47 -35.52 16.15
C GLU A 33 -28.87 -34.03 16.08
N GLU A 34 -28.29 -33.25 15.17
CA GLU A 34 -28.59 -31.83 14.97
C GLU A 34 -29.74 -31.61 13.99
N SER A 35 -30.62 -30.68 14.33
CA SER A 35 -31.71 -30.28 13.45
C SER A 35 -31.19 -29.51 12.23
N LEU A 36 -31.95 -29.50 11.13
CA LEU A 36 -31.66 -28.63 9.96
C LEU A 36 -31.55 -27.14 10.34
N GLY A 37 -32.18 -26.73 11.44
CA GLY A 37 -32.04 -25.38 12.00
C GLY A 37 -30.67 -25.13 12.64
N GLU A 38 -30.10 -26.13 13.32
CA GLU A 38 -28.75 -26.08 13.90
C GLU A 38 -27.67 -25.96 12.81
N LEU A 39 -27.80 -26.75 11.74
CA LEU A 39 -26.86 -26.73 10.60
C LEU A 39 -26.88 -25.39 9.85
N PHE A 40 -28.07 -24.78 9.71
CA PHE A 40 -28.19 -23.46 9.10
C PHE A 40 -27.65 -22.35 10.02
N SER A 41 -27.87 -22.47 11.33
CA SER A 41 -27.30 -21.57 12.34
C SER A 41 -25.77 -21.62 12.31
N SER A 42 -25.17 -22.81 12.34
CA SER A 42 -23.72 -22.99 12.34
C SER A 42 -23.07 -22.51 11.03
N PHE A 43 -23.71 -22.72 9.88
CA PHE A 43 -23.24 -22.15 8.60
C PHE A 43 -23.28 -20.62 8.60
N THR A 44 -24.37 -20.04 9.10
CA THR A 44 -24.52 -18.57 9.21
C THR A 44 -23.49 -17.96 10.16
N ASP A 45 -23.22 -18.63 11.29
CA ASP A 45 -22.21 -18.22 12.26
C ASP A 45 -20.79 -18.29 11.66
N ASN A 46 -20.48 -19.34 10.89
CA ASN A 46 -19.21 -19.47 10.19
C ASN A 46 -19.03 -18.39 9.10
N ALA A 47 -20.07 -18.13 8.31
CA ALA A 47 -20.05 -17.06 7.31
C ALA A 47 -19.87 -15.67 7.97
N SER A 48 -20.56 -15.42 9.09
CA SER A 48 -20.40 -14.21 9.89
C SER A 48 -18.99 -14.06 10.46
N SER A 49 -18.37 -15.17 10.88
CA SER A 49 -16.98 -15.23 11.34
C SER A 49 -15.99 -14.85 10.25
N LEU A 50 -16.12 -15.41 9.03
CA LEU A 50 -15.26 -15.08 7.89
C LEU A 50 -15.39 -13.62 7.48
N PHE A 51 -16.61 -13.09 7.41
CA PHE A 51 -16.82 -11.68 7.09
C PHE A 51 -16.15 -10.77 8.13
N ARG A 52 -16.26 -11.10 9.43
CA ARG A 52 -15.56 -10.37 10.49
C ARG A 52 -14.05 -10.49 10.39
N GLN A 53 -13.52 -11.61 9.91
CA GLN A 53 -12.09 -11.81 9.70
C GLN A 53 -11.58 -10.99 8.51
N GLU A 54 -12.29 -10.97 7.39
CA GLU A 54 -11.94 -10.12 6.23
C GLU A 54 -11.94 -8.64 6.61
N VAL A 55 -12.95 -8.18 7.36
CA VAL A 55 -12.99 -6.80 7.85
C VAL A 55 -11.84 -6.52 8.82
N GLN A 56 -11.50 -7.46 9.71
CA GLN A 56 -10.36 -7.31 10.62
C GLN A 56 -9.02 -7.27 9.87
N LEU A 57 -8.87 -8.10 8.85
CA LEU A 57 -7.67 -8.14 8.01
C LEU A 57 -7.54 -6.86 7.19
N ALA A 58 -8.60 -6.44 6.51
CA ALA A 58 -8.64 -5.20 5.74
C ALA A 58 -8.36 -3.98 6.65
N LYS A 59 -8.90 -3.98 7.87
CA LYS A 59 -8.60 -2.94 8.87
C LYS A 59 -7.13 -2.99 9.30
N ALA A 60 -6.55 -4.16 9.49
CA ALA A 60 -5.15 -4.32 9.85
C ALA A 60 -4.22 -3.84 8.71
N GLU A 61 -4.50 -4.21 7.47
CA GLU A 61 -3.75 -3.79 6.28
C GLU A 61 -3.89 -2.29 6.03
N ALA A 62 -5.09 -1.74 6.15
CA ALA A 62 -5.32 -0.29 6.08
C ALA A 62 -4.53 0.44 7.16
N THR A 63 -4.53 -0.06 8.41
CA THR A 63 -3.77 0.54 9.51
C THR A 63 -2.26 0.46 9.28
N ALA A 64 -1.77 -0.68 8.78
CA ALA A 64 -0.35 -0.86 8.43
C ALA A 64 0.07 0.08 7.30
N SER A 65 -0.77 0.22 6.26
CA SER A 65 -0.57 1.15 5.15
C SER A 65 -0.50 2.60 5.62
N VAL A 66 -1.42 3.01 6.49
CA VAL A 66 -1.42 4.35 7.11
C VAL A 66 -0.16 4.56 7.93
N LYS A 67 0.25 3.60 8.76
CA LYS A 67 1.46 3.71 9.58
C LYS A 67 2.71 3.86 8.71
N GLN A 68 2.80 3.12 7.61
CA GLN A 68 3.94 3.19 6.70
C GLN A 68 3.95 4.52 5.93
N ALA A 69 2.79 4.99 5.47
CA ALA A 69 2.66 6.31 4.86
C ALA A 69 3.06 7.42 5.85
N LEU A 70 2.57 7.36 7.09
CA LEU A 70 2.94 8.30 8.16
C LEU A 70 4.43 8.26 8.49
N ALA A 71 5.04 7.08 8.55
CA ALA A 71 6.48 6.96 8.74
C ALA A 71 7.25 7.60 7.57
N GLY A 72 6.80 7.38 6.34
CA GLY A 72 7.33 8.04 5.14
C GLY A 72 7.28 9.56 5.24
N VAL A 73 6.10 10.11 5.50
CA VAL A 73 5.88 11.56 5.67
C VAL A 73 6.73 12.11 6.82
N GLY A 74 6.79 11.40 7.95
CA GLY A 74 7.59 11.78 9.11
C GLY A 74 9.08 11.88 8.81
N MET A 75 9.63 10.94 8.02
CA MET A 75 11.02 11.00 7.56
C MET A 75 11.29 12.22 6.68
N PHE A 76 10.37 12.59 5.79
CA PHE A 76 10.52 13.80 4.97
C PHE A 76 10.48 15.09 5.80
N VAL A 77 9.60 15.16 6.82
CA VAL A 77 9.58 16.29 7.76
C VAL A 77 10.91 16.37 8.53
N GLY A 78 11.40 15.24 9.05
CA GLY A 78 12.69 15.17 9.74
C GLY A 78 13.85 15.59 8.83
N ALA A 79 13.87 15.13 7.57
CA ALA A 79 14.86 15.51 6.58
C ALA A 79 14.80 17.01 6.25
N ALA A 80 13.62 17.59 6.12
CA ALA A 80 13.45 19.02 5.88
C ALA A 80 13.99 19.86 7.04
N LEU A 81 13.71 19.48 8.29
CA LEU A 81 14.27 20.14 9.47
C LEU A 81 15.78 19.97 9.56
N GLY A 82 16.30 18.78 9.30
CA GLY A 82 17.73 18.50 9.27
C GLY A 82 18.45 19.32 8.20
N ALA A 83 17.88 19.41 7.00
CA ALA A 83 18.38 20.25 5.91
C ALA A 83 18.37 21.74 6.31
N LEU A 84 17.31 22.23 6.95
CA LEU A 84 17.25 23.61 7.43
C LEU A 84 18.37 23.92 8.44
N LEU A 85 18.58 23.04 9.43
CA LEU A 85 19.67 23.21 10.39
C LEU A 85 21.04 23.18 9.71
N LEU A 86 21.27 22.22 8.82
CA LEU A 86 22.50 22.14 8.04
C LEU A 86 22.75 23.44 7.27
N LEU A 87 21.73 24.01 6.63
CA LEU A 87 21.85 25.26 5.88
C LEU A 87 22.19 26.45 6.77
N ILE A 88 21.61 26.55 7.98
CA ILE A 88 21.93 27.61 8.94
C ILE A 88 23.40 27.51 9.38
N PHE A 89 23.84 26.31 9.78
CA PHE A 89 25.22 26.09 10.20
C PHE A 89 26.22 26.27 9.05
N ALA A 90 25.91 25.77 7.86
CA ALA A 90 26.73 25.93 6.67
C ALA A 90 26.86 27.41 6.27
N SER A 91 25.77 28.18 6.33
CA SER A 91 25.77 29.61 6.04
C SER A 91 26.62 30.39 7.05
N THR A 92 26.50 30.03 8.33
CA THR A 92 27.28 30.65 9.41
C THR A 92 28.76 30.33 9.25
N ALA A 93 29.09 29.05 9.03
CA ALA A 93 30.46 28.61 8.80
C ALA A 93 31.09 29.29 7.57
N LEU A 94 30.35 29.39 6.46
CA LEU A 94 30.80 30.09 5.26
C LEU A 94 31.04 31.57 5.50
N MET A 95 30.13 32.24 6.21
CA MET A 95 30.28 33.65 6.57
C MET A 95 31.51 33.88 7.44
N TRP A 96 31.74 33.04 8.46
CA TRP A 96 32.93 33.11 9.32
C TRP A 96 34.22 32.79 8.55
N ALA A 97 34.20 31.80 7.65
CA ALA A 97 35.35 31.47 6.81
C ALA A 97 35.73 32.63 5.87
N LEU A 98 34.73 33.30 5.27
CA LEU A 98 34.95 34.50 4.46
C LEU A 98 35.43 35.68 5.31
N ALA A 99 34.94 35.80 6.55
CA ALA A 99 35.32 36.87 7.46
C ALA A 99 36.81 36.84 7.86
N GLU A 100 37.50 35.71 7.70
CA GLU A 100 38.97 35.65 7.87
C GLU A 100 39.71 36.43 6.77
N ALA A 101 39.12 36.52 5.57
CA ALA A 101 39.72 37.20 4.43
C ALA A 101 39.20 38.64 4.21
N MET A 102 38.05 39.00 4.80
CA MET A 102 37.41 40.31 4.62
C MET A 102 36.55 40.72 5.81
N HIS A 103 36.12 41.98 5.86
CA HIS A 103 35.21 42.44 6.91
C HIS A 103 33.88 41.64 6.91
N LEU A 104 33.38 41.29 8.10
CA LEU A 104 32.20 40.44 8.31
C LEU A 104 30.96 40.91 7.54
N GLY A 105 30.76 42.23 7.39
CA GLY A 105 29.65 42.78 6.62
C GLY A 105 29.69 42.40 5.13
N TRP A 106 30.87 42.36 4.51
CA TRP A 106 31.03 41.94 3.11
C TRP A 106 30.87 40.43 2.95
N ALA A 107 31.37 39.65 3.91
CA ALA A 107 31.14 38.21 3.97
C ALA A 107 29.63 37.89 4.05
N ALA A 108 28.90 38.57 4.93
CA ALA A 108 27.45 38.42 5.06
C ALA A 108 26.70 38.78 3.76
N LEU A 109 27.12 39.85 3.08
CA LEU A 109 26.53 40.27 1.80
C LEU A 109 26.72 39.19 0.72
N ILE A 110 27.91 38.60 0.61
CA ILE A 110 28.18 37.51 -0.34
C ILE A 110 27.27 36.30 -0.06
N VAL A 111 27.17 35.88 1.20
CA VAL A 111 26.29 34.76 1.59
C VAL A 111 24.82 35.08 1.30
N ALA A 112 24.39 36.33 1.53
CA ALA A 112 23.03 36.77 1.20
C ALA A 112 22.76 36.72 -0.32
N VAL A 113 23.72 37.11 -1.15
CA VAL A 113 23.59 37.03 -2.62
C VAL A 113 23.47 35.57 -3.07
N ILE A 114 24.28 34.66 -2.50
CA ILE A 114 24.18 33.21 -2.79
C ILE A 114 22.76 32.71 -2.49
N TRP A 115 22.24 33.03 -1.31
CA TRP A 115 20.87 32.66 -0.93
C TRP A 115 19.80 33.31 -1.80
N GLY A 116 20.01 34.55 -2.24
CA GLY A 116 19.13 35.22 -3.20
C GLY A 116 19.04 34.48 -4.53
N VAL A 117 20.17 34.00 -5.06
CA VAL A 117 20.21 33.19 -6.29
C VAL A 117 19.49 31.85 -6.09
N VAL A 118 19.77 31.15 -4.99
CA VAL A 118 19.08 29.89 -4.65
C VAL A 118 17.58 30.11 -4.56
N ALA A 119 17.13 31.15 -3.85
CA ALA A 119 15.71 31.48 -3.71
C ALA A 119 15.05 31.81 -5.06
N ALA A 120 15.73 32.55 -5.94
CA ALA A 120 15.23 32.86 -7.27
C ALA A 120 15.02 31.58 -8.11
N ILE A 121 16.00 30.66 -8.09
CA ILE A 121 15.89 29.38 -8.79
C ILE A 121 14.72 28.55 -8.24
N LEU A 122 14.63 28.44 -6.91
CA LEU A 122 13.55 27.70 -6.25
C LEU A 122 12.17 28.28 -6.56
N ALA A 123 12.04 29.60 -6.61
CA ALA A 123 10.78 30.27 -6.95
C ALA A 123 10.37 29.98 -8.40
N VAL A 124 11.31 30.01 -9.35
CA VAL A 124 11.04 29.70 -10.76
C VAL A 124 10.65 28.23 -10.92
N VAL A 125 11.43 27.31 -10.37
CA VAL A 125 11.15 25.87 -10.45
C VAL A 125 9.83 25.54 -9.77
N GLY A 126 9.59 26.06 -8.57
CA GLY A 126 8.35 25.87 -7.83
C GLY A 126 7.13 26.37 -8.59
N LYS A 127 7.23 27.56 -9.21
CA LYS A 127 6.18 28.09 -10.08
C LYS A 127 5.89 27.16 -11.26
N SER A 128 6.92 26.67 -11.95
CA SER A 128 6.74 25.74 -13.07
C SER A 128 6.06 24.44 -12.66
N ARG A 129 6.43 23.87 -11.50
CA ARG A 129 5.80 22.66 -10.96
C ARG A 129 4.33 22.88 -10.59
N LEU A 130 4.00 24.02 -9.99
CA LEU A 130 2.60 24.35 -9.65
C LEU A 130 1.74 24.53 -10.90
N GLN A 131 2.29 25.15 -11.96
CA GLN A 131 1.58 25.31 -13.24
C GLN A 131 1.32 23.96 -13.92
N GLU A 132 2.25 23.01 -13.82
CA GLU A 132 2.08 21.65 -14.35
C GLU A 132 0.92 20.91 -13.65
N MET A 133 0.74 21.12 -12.35
CA MET A 133 -0.37 20.53 -11.59
C MET A 133 -1.74 21.14 -11.94
N GLN A 134 -1.81 22.44 -12.27
CA GLN A 134 -3.05 23.09 -12.71
C GLN A 134 -3.56 22.56 -14.07
N GLY A 135 -2.67 22.06 -14.94
CA GLY A 135 -3.08 21.37 -16.18
C GLY A 135 -3.90 20.10 -15.92
N LEU A 136 -3.73 19.46 -14.75
CA LEU A 136 -4.54 18.30 -14.34
C LEU A 136 -5.95 18.69 -13.86
N GLU A 137 -6.14 19.89 -13.30
CA GLU A 137 -7.47 20.45 -12.99
C GLU A 137 -8.29 20.67 -14.26
N GLN A 138 -7.65 21.13 -15.34
CA GLN A 138 -8.30 21.32 -16.64
C GLN A 138 -8.78 19.99 -17.27
N THR A 139 -8.09 18.90 -16.92
CA THR A 139 -8.53 17.54 -17.28
C THR A 139 -9.76 17.12 -16.45
N GLN A 140 -9.87 17.53 -15.18
CA GLN A 140 -11.08 17.31 -14.37
C GLN A 140 -12.27 18.12 -14.87
N GLU A 141 -12.04 19.31 -15.42
CA GLU A 141 -13.07 20.13 -16.07
C GLU A 141 -13.56 19.47 -17.38
N THR A 142 -12.63 18.92 -18.17
CA THR A 142 -12.97 18.11 -19.36
C THR A 142 -13.76 16.84 -19.01
N LEU A 143 -13.47 16.22 -17.85
CA LEU A 143 -14.25 15.08 -17.33
C LEU A 143 -15.64 15.49 -16.81
N GLN A 144 -15.80 16.73 -16.35
CA GLN A 144 -17.10 17.31 -15.94
C GLN A 144 -17.94 17.76 -17.15
N GLU A 145 -17.30 18.06 -18.29
CA GLU A 145 -17.97 18.32 -19.56
C GLU A 145 -18.46 17.04 -20.28
N ILE A 146 -18.12 15.84 -19.80
CA ILE A 146 -18.68 14.61 -20.37
C ILE A 146 -20.19 14.57 -20.08
N PRO A 147 -21.05 14.71 -21.11
CA PRO A 147 -22.49 14.72 -20.90
C PRO A 147 -22.95 13.38 -20.32
N PRO A 148 -24.01 13.35 -19.49
CA PRO A 148 -24.54 12.15 -18.83
C PRO A 148 -25.07 11.07 -19.81
N THR A 149 -24.87 11.25 -21.11
CA THR A 149 -25.19 10.29 -22.17
C THR A 149 -24.15 9.19 -22.32
N LEU A 150 -22.93 9.33 -21.80
CA LEU A 150 -21.95 8.23 -21.67
C LEU A 150 -22.20 7.42 -20.38
N ASN A 151 -23.44 6.99 -20.17
CA ASN A 151 -23.79 6.07 -19.11
C ASN A 151 -24.00 4.67 -19.75
N PRO A 152 -22.98 3.78 -19.76
CA PRO A 152 -23.04 2.50 -20.48
C PRO A 152 -24.06 1.50 -19.91
N LYS A 153 -24.77 1.87 -18.84
CA LYS A 153 -25.70 1.01 -18.10
C LYS A 153 -27.15 1.14 -18.58
N LYS A 154 -27.36 1.66 -19.80
CA LYS A 154 -28.70 1.81 -20.44
C LYS A 154 -28.75 1.33 -21.89
N GLU A 155 -28.04 0.26 -22.21
CA GLU A 155 -28.39 -0.66 -23.30
C GLU A 155 -28.25 -2.04 -22.66
N THR A 156 -29.26 -2.91 -22.56
CA THR A 156 -30.27 -3.32 -23.55
C THR A 156 -31.45 -3.99 -22.81
N PRO A 157 -32.71 -3.89 -23.32
CA PRO A 157 -33.88 -4.63 -22.84
C PRO A 157 -33.81 -6.15 -23.06
#